data_AF-A0A4Q5QY79-F1
#
_entry.id   AF-A0A4Q5QY79-F1
#
_cell.length_a   1.000
_cell.length_b   1.000
_cell.length_c   1.000
_cell.angle_alpha   90.00
_cell.angle_beta   90.00
_cell.angle_gamma   90.00
#
_symmetry.space_group_name_H-M   'P 1'
#
loop_
_entity.id
_entity.type
_entity.pdbx_description
1 polymer ?
#
loop_
_entity_poly.entity_id
_entity_poly.type
_entity_poly.pdbx_seq_one_letter_code
_entity_poly.pdbx_strand_id
1 'polypeptide(L)'
;MVTDEDVDVLLSDLLDLYGYDFTEYSRASLKRRINRLFVLDRFPSVAEFRYRLISDQDYLRRIVEELTVNVTEMFRDPVFYRTIREEVLPILATHPLIRIWHAGCST
;
A
#
# COMPACT_ATOMS: atom_id res chain seq x y z
N MET A 1 6.42 -14.78 16.69
CA MET A 1 6.69 -13.47 16.06
C MET A 1 7.41 -13.75 14.75
N VAL A 2 7.07 -13.02 13.69
CA VAL A 2 7.61 -13.20 12.34
C VAL A 2 9.04 -12.63 12.30
N THR A 3 10.00 -13.43 11.85
CA THR A 3 11.41 -13.04 11.72
C THR A 3 11.66 -12.16 10.50
N ASP A 4 12.86 -11.60 10.34
CA ASP A 4 13.19 -10.84 9.12
C ASP A 4 13.27 -11.74 7.88
N GLU A 5 13.76 -12.97 8.04
CA GLU A 5 13.83 -13.96 6.96
C GLU A 5 12.42 -14.37 6.50
N ASP A 6 11.50 -14.59 7.43
CA ASP A 6 10.10 -14.85 7.11
C ASP A 6 9.45 -13.71 6.32
N VAL A 7 9.76 -12.46 6.68
CA VAL A 7 9.27 -11.29 5.94
C VAL A 7 9.82 -11.30 4.52
N ASP A 8 11.11 -11.57 4.34
CA ASP A 8 11.74 -11.57 3.02
C ASP A 8 11.14 -12.65 2.12
N VAL A 9 10.86 -13.83 2.66
CA VAL A 9 10.16 -14.90 1.92
C VAL A 9 8.76 -14.47 1.50
N LEU A 10 7.97 -13.90 2.42
CA LEU A 10 6.60 -13.45 2.11
C LEU A 10 6.59 -12.34 1.05
N LEU A 11 7.55 -11.41 1.08
CA LEU A 11 7.68 -10.35 0.09
C LEU A 11 8.14 -10.89 -1.27
N SER A 12 9.03 -11.89 -1.29
CA SER A 12 9.41 -12.58 -2.53
C SER A 12 8.20 -13.28 -3.14
N ASP A 13 7.39 -13.99 -2.36
CA ASP A 13 6.19 -14.66 -2.87
C ASP A 13 5.21 -13.66 -3.49
N LEU A 14 5.02 -12.48 -2.86
CA LEU A 14 4.17 -11.41 -3.37
C LEU A 14 4.67 -10.88 -4.72
N LEU A 15 5.99 -10.76 -4.89
CA LEU A 15 6.61 -10.33 -6.14
C LEU A 15 6.53 -11.44 -7.21
N ASP A 16 7.00 -12.64 -6.89
CA ASP A 16 7.21 -13.73 -7.84
C ASP A 16 5.89 -14.33 -8.33
N LEU A 17 4.88 -14.42 -7.46
CA LEU A 17 3.59 -15.03 -7.80
C LEU A 17 2.58 -14.02 -8.33
N TYR A 18 2.64 -12.76 -7.86
CA TYR A 18 1.58 -11.78 -8.08
C TYR A 18 2.05 -10.42 -8.61
N GLY A 19 3.36 -10.17 -8.69
CA GLY A 19 3.93 -8.91 -9.18
C GLY A 19 3.78 -7.73 -8.22
N TYR A 20 3.44 -7.97 -6.95
CA TYR A 20 3.39 -6.91 -5.93
C TYR A 20 4.79 -6.64 -5.37
N ASP A 21 5.43 -5.59 -5.88
CA ASP A 21 6.76 -5.18 -5.43
C ASP A 21 6.69 -4.22 -4.23
N PHE A 22 7.25 -4.67 -3.10
CA PHE A 22 7.37 -3.89 -1.86
C PHE A 22 8.83 -3.54 -1.50
N THR A 23 9.79 -3.74 -2.39
CA THR A 23 11.22 -3.56 -2.12
C THR A 23 11.59 -2.13 -1.70
N GLU A 24 10.91 -1.13 -2.27
CA GLU A 24 11.12 0.29 -1.97
C GLU A 24 10.34 0.79 -0.73
N TYR A 25 9.59 -0.08 -0.05
CA TYR A 25 8.86 0.28 1.16
C TYR A 25 9.72 0.14 2.42
N SER A 26 9.43 0.95 3.43
CA SER A 26 10.09 0.86 4.73
C SER A 26 9.97 -0.55 5.34
N ARG A 27 11.09 -1.26 5.44
CA ARG A 27 11.20 -2.60 6.04
C ARG A 27 10.58 -2.67 7.44
N ALA A 28 10.86 -1.68 8.29
CA ALA A 28 10.29 -1.60 9.63
C ALA A 28 8.76 -1.47 9.62
N SER A 29 8.20 -0.70 8.68
CA SER A 29 6.76 -0.56 8.51
C SER A 29 6.11 -1.86 8.04
N LEU A 30 6.69 -2.50 7.01
CA LEU A 30 6.22 -3.78 6.48
C LEU A 30 6.23 -4.87 7.56
N LYS A 31 7.36 -5.08 8.24
CA LYS A 31 7.48 -6.08 9.30
C LYS A 31 6.45 -5.88 10.40
N ARG A 32 6.17 -4.64 10.80
CA ARG A 32 5.13 -4.33 11.80
C ARG A 32 3.73 -4.70 11.31
N ARG A 33 3.41 -4.41 10.05
CA ARG A 33 2.10 -4.74 9.44
C ARG A 33 1.92 -6.25 9.27
N ILE A 34 2.94 -6.95 8.78
CA ILE A 34 2.97 -8.41 8.67
C ILE A 34 2.79 -9.07 10.04
N ASN A 35 3.54 -8.64 11.06
CA ASN A 35 3.39 -9.16 12.42
C ASN A 35 1.99 -8.86 13.00
N ARG A 36 1.43 -7.69 12.73
CA ARG A 36 0.07 -7.35 13.14
C ARG A 36 -0.96 -8.29 12.52
N LEU A 37 -0.88 -8.56 11.22
CA LEU A 37 -1.76 -9.51 10.54
C LEU A 37 -1.62 -10.92 11.10
N PHE A 38 -0.38 -11.40 11.25
CA PHE A 38 -0.08 -12.71 11.83
C PHE A 38 -0.77 -12.92 13.19
N VAL A 39 -0.72 -11.91 14.07
CA VAL A 39 -1.35 -11.94 15.39
C VAL A 39 -2.86 -11.79 15.33
N LEU A 40 -3.38 -10.83 14.56
CA LEU A 40 -4.82 -10.56 14.47
C LEU A 40 -5.60 -11.75 13.90
N ASP A 41 -5.02 -12.40 12.89
CA ASP A 41 -5.61 -13.55 12.21
C ASP A 41 -5.31 -14.89 12.90
N ARG A 42 -4.52 -14.84 13.99
CA ARG A 42 -4.24 -15.98 14.88
C ARG A 42 -3.60 -17.17 14.15
N PHE A 43 -2.66 -16.89 13.25
CA PHE A 43 -1.96 -17.97 12.58
C PHE A 43 -1.11 -18.79 13.57
N PRO A 44 -1.18 -20.13 13.50
CA PRO A 44 -0.44 -21.00 14.41
C PRO A 44 1.06 -21.03 14.08
N SER A 45 1.43 -20.74 12.83
CA SER A 45 2.81 -20.69 12.36
C SER A 45 2.93 -19.82 11.11
N VAL A 46 4.15 -19.39 10.79
CA VAL A 46 4.44 -18.63 9.55
C VAL A 46 4.19 -19.49 8.31
N ALA A 47 4.35 -20.81 8.39
CA ALA A 47 4.07 -21.71 7.27
C ALA A 47 2.59 -21.70 6.89
N GLU A 48 1.68 -21.75 7.88
CA GLU A 48 0.24 -21.65 7.66
C GLU A 48 -0.16 -20.25 7.16
N PHE A 49 0.50 -19.21 7.66
CA PHE A 49 0.28 -17.84 7.18
C PHE A 49 0.67 -17.69 5.70
N ARG A 50 1.86 -18.16 5.33
CA ARG A 50 2.35 -18.21 3.96
C ARG A 50 1.45 -19.08 3.07
N TYR A 51 1.05 -20.26 3.54
CA TYR A 51 0.13 -21.13 2.82
C TYR A 51 -1.19 -20.41 2.54
N ARG A 52 -1.74 -19.67 3.51
CA ARG A 52 -2.97 -18.90 3.30
C ARG A 52 -2.77 -17.76 2.29
N LEU A 53 -1.66 -17.03 2.38
CA LEU A 53 -1.29 -15.99 1.39
C LEU A 53 -1.25 -16.56 -0.04
N ILE A 54 -0.72 -17.77 -0.23
CA ILE A 54 -0.55 -18.37 -1.56
C ILE A 54 -1.84 -19.04 -2.06
N SER A 55 -2.64 -19.64 -1.17
CA SER A 55 -3.80 -20.45 -1.56
C SER A 55 -5.14 -19.71 -1.60
N ASP A 56 -5.23 -18.53 -0.97
CA ASP A 56 -6.48 -17.78 -0.84
C ASP A 56 -6.37 -16.38 -1.47
N GLN A 57 -7.04 -16.19 -2.60
CA GLN A 57 -7.05 -14.93 -3.35
C GLN A 57 -7.73 -13.78 -2.59
N ASP A 58 -8.73 -14.06 -1.78
CA ASP A 58 -9.36 -13.03 -0.95
C ASP A 58 -8.42 -12.58 0.16
N TYR A 59 -7.65 -13.52 0.71
CA TYR A 59 -6.64 -13.22 1.72
C TYR A 59 -5.45 -12.45 1.13
N LEU A 60 -5.01 -12.77 -0.09
CA LEU A 60 -4.01 -11.99 -0.82
C LEU A 60 -4.41 -10.51 -0.93
N ARG A 61 -5.63 -10.25 -1.42
CA ARG A 61 -6.15 -8.88 -1.57
C ARG A 61 -6.12 -8.14 -0.24
N ARG A 62 -6.59 -8.78 0.84
CA ARG A 62 -6.56 -8.21 2.19
C ARG A 62 -5.14 -7.90 2.67
N ILE A 63 -4.17 -8.80 2.45
CA ILE A 63 -2.76 -8.55 2.79
C ILE A 63 -2.26 -7.30 2.07
N VAL A 64 -2.48 -7.19 0.76
CA VAL A 64 -2.00 -6.06 -0.05
C VAL A 64 -2.60 -4.74 0.46
N GLU A 65 -3.89 -4.73 0.78
CA GLU A 65 -4.57 -3.58 1.37
C GLU A 65 -3.99 -3.18 2.75
N GLU A 66 -3.59 -4.14 3.57
CA GLU A 66 -3.04 -3.89 4.92
C GLU A 66 -1.56 -3.53 4.91
N LEU A 67 -0.80 -3.99 3.91
CA LEU A 67 0.59 -3.58 3.68
C LEU A 67 0.68 -2.15 3.13
N THR A 68 -0.32 -1.71 2.37
CA THR A 68 -0.40 -0.36 1.81
C THR A 68 -0.93 0.67 2.82
N VAL A 69 -0.68 1.96 2.55
CA VAL A 69 -1.18 3.06 3.38
C VAL A 69 -2.31 3.76 2.64
N ASN A 70 -3.54 3.43 3.00
CA ASN A 70 -4.75 3.90 2.31
C ASN A 70 -5.52 4.98 3.10
N VAL A 71 -4.93 5.56 4.15
CA VAL A 71 -5.60 6.62 4.92
C VAL A 71 -5.46 7.94 4.16
N THR A 72 -6.58 8.50 3.74
CA THR A 72 -6.69 9.83 3.11
C THR A 72 -7.92 10.58 3.62
N GLU A 73 -8.03 11.86 3.28
CA GLU A 73 -9.21 12.69 3.54
C GLU A 73 -9.39 13.75 2.45
N MET A 74 -10.60 14.30 2.33
CA MET A 74 -10.88 15.37 1.39
C MET A 74 -10.05 16.61 1.74
N PHE A 75 -9.34 17.15 0.75
CA PHE A 75 -8.47 18.31 0.92
C PHE A 75 -7.41 18.14 2.03
N ARG A 76 -6.86 16.92 2.18
CA ARG A 76 -5.86 16.52 3.20
C ARG A 76 -4.76 17.53 3.50
N ASP A 77 -4.30 18.25 2.48
CA ASP A 77 -3.42 19.41 2.64
C ASP A 77 -4.11 20.67 2.09
N PRO A 78 -4.83 21.43 2.94
CA PRO A 78 -5.57 22.60 2.50
C PRO A 78 -4.69 23.69 1.87
N VAL A 79 -3.41 23.76 2.23
CA VAL A 79 -2.47 24.75 1.68
C VAL A 79 -2.10 24.35 0.25
N PHE A 80 -1.78 23.07 0.02
CA PHE A 80 -1.53 22.53 -1.33
C PHE A 80 -2.68 22.82 -2.30
N TYR A 81 -3.93 22.54 -1.90
CA TYR A 81 -5.09 22.80 -2.76
C TYR A 81 -5.35 24.30 -2.99
N ARG A 82 -5.02 25.16 -2.02
CA ARG A 82 -5.07 26.61 -2.19
C ARG A 82 -4.06 27.08 -3.23
N THR A 83 -2.82 26.60 -3.16
CA THR A 83 -1.77 26.89 -4.15
C THR A 83 -2.17 26.41 -5.54
N ILE A 84 -2.77 25.22 -5.68
CA ILE A 84 -3.32 24.76 -6.96
C ILE A 84 -4.32 25.79 -7.51
N ARG A 85 -5.26 26.25 -6.68
CA ARG A 85 -6.32 27.18 -7.10
C ARG A 85 -5.77 28.56 -7.48
N GLU A 86 -4.87 29.11 -6.67
CA GLU A 86 -4.44 30.50 -6.76
C GLU A 86 -3.27 30.71 -7.71
N GLU A 87 -2.40 29.69 -7.87
CA GLU A 87 -1.15 29.83 -8.62
C GLU A 87 -1.10 28.93 -9.87
N VAL A 88 -1.55 27.68 -9.76
CA VAL A 88 -1.40 26.68 -10.84
C VAL A 88 -2.54 26.76 -11.87
N LEU A 89 -3.79 26.74 -11.43
CA LEU A 89 -4.96 26.75 -12.32
C LEU A 89 -5.04 27.99 -13.21
N PRO A 90 -4.72 29.22 -12.77
CA PRO A 90 -4.73 30.38 -13.66
C PRO A 90 -3.79 30.24 -14.86
N ILE A 91 -2.63 29.59 -14.67
CA ILE A 91 -1.67 29.32 -15.74
C ILE A 91 -2.22 28.24 -16.67
N LEU A 92 -2.71 27.13 -16.11
CA LEU A 92 -3.25 26.01 -16.91
C LEU A 92 -4.52 26.37 -17.68
N ALA A 93 -5.33 27.32 -17.18
CA ALA A 93 -6.54 27.81 -17.83
C ALA A 93 -6.29 28.51 -19.17
N THR A 94 -5.02 28.82 -19.50
CA THR A 94 -4.64 29.32 -20.83
C THR A 94 -4.69 28.23 -21.90
N HIS A 95 -4.72 26.95 -21.51
CA HIS A 95 -4.84 25.81 -22.41
C HIS A 95 -6.32 25.41 -22.61
N PRO A 96 -6.70 24.93 -23.81
CA PRO A 96 -8.08 24.56 -24.12
C PRO A 96 -8.58 23.32 -23.36
N LEU A 97 -7.67 22.52 -22.78
CA LEU A 97 -7.99 21.34 -22.00
C LEU A 97 -6.94 21.14 -20.90
N ILE A 98 -7.41 20.93 -19.67
CA ILE A 98 -6.57 20.58 -18.52
C ILE A 98 -6.76 19.09 -18.22
N ARG A 99 -5.66 18.33 -18.18
CA ARG A 99 -5.64 16.92 -17.79
C ARG A 99 -4.88 16.77 -16.48
N ILE A 100 -5.50 16.19 -15.47
CA ILE A 100 -4.92 15.98 -14.15
C ILE A 100 -4.83 14.48 -13.89
N TRP A 101 -3.69 14.03 -13.38
CA TRP A 101 -3.49 12.66 -12.90
C TRP A 101 -3.28 12.69 -11.39
N HIS A 102 -4.14 12.02 -10.64
CA HIS A 102 -3.99 11.82 -9.20
C HIS A 102 -3.41 10.42 -8.95
N ALA A 103 -2.08 10.33 -8.96
CA ALA A 103 -1.37 9.08 -8.68
C ALA A 103 -1.45 8.74 -7.19
N GLY A 104 -1.75 7.48 -6.85
CA GLY A 104 -1.99 7.08 -5.46
C GLY A 104 -3.33 7.53 -4.91
N CYS A 105 -4.37 7.56 -5.75
CA CYS A 105 -5.73 7.91 -5.35
C CYS A 105 -6.31 6.83 -4.42
N SER A 106 -6.30 7.10 -3.11
CA SER A 106 -7.03 6.31 -2.14
C SER A 106 -8.51 6.76 -2.07
N THR A 107 -9.29 6.17 -1.18
CA THR A 107 -10.75 6.42 -1.04
C THR A 107 -11.09 7.34 0.10
#